data_AF-A0A353VVQ3-F1
#
_entry.id   AF-A0A353VVQ3-F1
#
_cell.length_a   1.000
_cell.length_b   1.000
_cell.length_c   1.000
_cell.angle_alpha   90.00
_cell.angle_beta   90.00
_cell.angle_gamma   90.00
#
_symmetry.space_group_name_H-M   'P 1'
#
loop_
_entity.id
_entity.type
_entity.pdbx_description
1 polymer ?
#
loop_
_entity_poly.entity_id
_entity_poly.type
_entity_poly.pdbx_seq_one_letter_code
_entity_poly.pdbx_strand_id
1 'polypeptide(L)'
;MWQAEFVKKELAKAHTNIDIELIGIKTEGDRFLESSLSNIGGKGLFVKELEEALLRNDADIAVHSMKDVVINLPENLVIPVIMKREDSRDVFISSKYNQIGTIPENTVIGTSSLRRQSQILRLCPNVVMKDLRGNVDTRLGKLDKGEFDAIVLAAAGVKRLGLS
;
A
#
# COMPACT_ATOMS: atom_id res chain seq x y z
N MET A 1 -5.68 5.99 -6.75
CA MET A 1 -5.80 7.13 -7.68
C MET A 1 -4.45 7.66 -8.16
N TRP A 2 -3.55 8.13 -7.29
CA TRP A 2 -2.23 8.69 -7.72
C TRP A 2 -1.48 7.84 -8.75
N GLN A 3 -1.41 6.51 -8.54
CA GLN A 3 -0.69 5.61 -9.47
C GLN A 3 -1.36 5.52 -10.84
N ALA A 4 -2.69 5.56 -10.91
CA ALA A 4 -3.42 5.54 -12.16
C ALA A 4 -3.23 6.85 -12.93
N GLU A 5 -3.25 7.99 -12.23
CA GLU A 5 -2.93 9.30 -12.80
C GLU A 5 -1.50 9.37 -13.34
N PHE A 6 -0.54 8.79 -12.61
CA PHE A 6 0.85 8.69 -13.06
C PHE A 6 0.96 7.88 -14.36
N VAL A 7 0.31 6.71 -14.43
CA VAL A 7 0.27 5.88 -15.65
C VAL A 7 -0.39 6.63 -16.80
N LYS A 8 -1.54 7.27 -16.58
CA LYS A 8 -2.24 8.09 -17.57
C LYS A 8 -1.33 9.18 -18.12
N LYS A 9 -0.60 9.89 -17.26
CA LYS A 9 0.34 10.94 -17.66
C LYS A 9 1.47 10.39 -18.53
N GLU A 10 2.02 9.23 -18.20
CA GLU A 10 3.09 8.63 -19.02
C GLU A 10 2.56 8.11 -20.36
N LEU A 11 1.36 7.51 -20.39
CA LEU A 11 0.71 7.10 -21.64
C LEU A 11 0.40 8.29 -22.55
N ALA A 12 -0.13 9.38 -22.00
CA ALA A 12 -0.45 10.59 -22.77
C ALA A 12 0.80 11.28 -23.34
N LYS A 13 1.98 11.09 -22.73
CA LYS A 13 3.26 11.57 -23.30
C LYS A 13 3.74 10.70 -24.45
N ALA A 14 3.55 9.39 -24.35
CA ALA A 14 4.02 8.42 -25.35
C ALA A 14 3.07 8.34 -26.56
N HIS A 15 1.79 8.63 -26.38
CA HIS A 15 0.75 8.48 -27.38
C HIS A 15 -0.19 9.70 -27.36
N THR A 16 -0.21 10.47 -28.46
CA THR A 16 -0.99 11.71 -28.58
C THR A 16 -2.42 11.52 -29.10
N ASN A 17 -2.77 10.29 -29.47
CA ASN A 17 -3.94 9.95 -30.27
C ASN A 17 -4.70 8.78 -29.66
N ILE A 18 -4.68 8.70 -28.33
CA ILE A 18 -5.49 7.80 -27.53
C ILE A 18 -6.26 8.61 -26.49
N ASP A 19 -7.50 8.22 -26.24
CA ASP A 19 -8.29 8.72 -25.13
C ASP A 19 -8.08 7.82 -23.91
N ILE A 20 -7.91 8.43 -22.73
CA ILE A 20 -7.64 7.69 -21.49
C ILE A 20 -8.66 8.09 -20.42
N GLU A 21 -9.57 7.17 -20.13
CA GLU A 21 -10.52 7.24 -19.03
C GLU A 21 -9.98 6.52 -17.78
N LEU A 22 -10.22 7.09 -16.61
CA LEU A 22 -9.88 6.44 -15.34
C LEU A 22 -11.13 5.84 -14.71
N ILE A 23 -11.18 4.52 -14.64
CA ILE A 23 -12.28 3.78 -14.05
C ILE A 23 -11.94 3.45 -12.60
N GLY A 24 -12.60 4.14 -11.66
CA GLY A 24 -12.43 3.90 -10.23
C GLY A 24 -13.20 2.67 -9.76
N ILE A 25 -12.48 1.60 -9.40
CA ILE A 25 -13.07 0.37 -8.85
C ILE A 25 -12.90 0.33 -7.34
N LYS A 26 -13.99 0.09 -6.60
CA LYS A 26 -13.95 -0.17 -5.15
C LYS A 26 -13.80 -1.66 -4.89
N THR A 27 -12.74 -2.06 -4.19
CA THR A 27 -12.49 -3.48 -3.89
C THR A 27 -13.13 -3.90 -2.58
N GLU A 28 -13.30 -5.21 -2.36
CA GLU A 28 -13.71 -5.77 -1.07
C GLU A 28 -12.73 -5.41 0.05
N GLY A 29 -11.43 -5.31 -0.26
CA GLY A 29 -10.42 -4.83 0.68
C GLY A 29 -10.68 -3.42 1.22
N ASP A 30 -11.35 -2.56 0.46
CA ASP A 30 -11.81 -1.24 0.92
C ASP A 30 -13.08 -1.32 1.79
N ARG A 31 -13.90 -2.36 1.61
CA ARG A 31 -15.14 -2.58 2.37
C ARG A 31 -14.89 -3.24 3.74
N PHE A 32 -13.87 -4.09 3.86
CA PHE A 32 -13.56 -4.84 5.08
C PHE A 32 -12.42 -4.23 5.92
N LEU A 33 -12.50 -2.92 6.19
CA LEU A 33 -11.50 -2.22 7.01
C LEU A 33 -11.42 -2.75 8.45
N GLU A 34 -12.49 -3.34 8.99
CA GLU A 34 -12.63 -3.73 10.41
C GLU A 34 -12.17 -5.16 10.77
N SER A 35 -11.94 -6.04 9.79
CA SER A 35 -11.65 -7.47 10.06
C SER A 35 -10.16 -7.81 9.83
N SER A 36 -9.51 -8.53 10.78
CA SER A 36 -8.09 -8.88 10.68
C SER A 36 -7.74 -9.60 9.35
N LEU A 37 -6.67 -9.19 8.66
CA LEU A 37 -6.22 -9.75 7.38
C LEU A 37 -5.85 -11.22 7.54
N SER A 38 -5.39 -11.60 8.74
CA SER A 38 -5.14 -12.98 9.13
C SER A 38 -6.41 -13.84 9.09
N ASN A 39 -7.59 -13.25 9.28
CA ASN A 39 -8.85 -13.97 9.40
C ASN A 39 -9.63 -14.06 8.08
N ILE A 40 -9.30 -13.25 7.07
CA ILE A 40 -10.05 -13.20 5.79
C ILE A 40 -9.39 -14.09 4.70
N GLY A 41 -8.34 -14.86 5.01
CA GLY A 41 -7.72 -15.76 4.02
C GLY A 41 -7.16 -15.02 2.79
N GLY A 42 -6.64 -13.82 3.02
CA GLY A 42 -6.36 -12.80 2.00
C GLY A 42 -5.31 -13.13 0.94
N LYS A 43 -5.75 -13.71 -0.18
CA LYS A 43 -5.06 -13.61 -1.47
C LYS A 43 -6.07 -13.12 -2.51
N GLY A 44 -5.90 -11.89 -2.99
CA GLY A 44 -6.71 -11.31 -4.07
C GLY A 44 -7.72 -10.22 -3.70
N LEU A 45 -7.89 -9.86 -2.41
CA LEU A 45 -8.89 -8.87 -1.93
C LEU A 45 -8.77 -7.46 -2.54
N PHE A 46 -7.62 -7.13 -3.14
CA PHE A 46 -7.36 -5.84 -3.81
C PHE A 46 -7.19 -5.96 -5.32
N VAL A 47 -7.29 -7.17 -5.86
CA VAL A 47 -6.93 -7.48 -7.25
C VAL A 47 -8.10 -8.11 -8.00
N LYS A 48 -8.94 -8.88 -7.32
CA LYS A 48 -10.06 -9.62 -7.92
C LYS A 48 -11.00 -8.72 -8.71
N GLU A 49 -11.42 -7.58 -8.16
CA GLU A 49 -12.38 -6.70 -8.85
C GLU A 49 -11.75 -6.02 -10.08
N LEU A 50 -10.43 -5.80 -10.06
CA LEU A 50 -9.69 -5.28 -11.20
C LEU A 50 -9.53 -6.36 -12.27
N GLU A 51 -9.21 -7.60 -11.88
CA GLU A 51 -9.16 -8.75 -12.81
C GLU A 51 -10.52 -9.02 -13.46
N GLU A 52 -11.61 -8.99 -12.69
CA GLU A 52 -12.97 -9.17 -13.22
C GLU A 52 -13.34 -8.08 -14.22
N ALA A 53 -12.97 -6.82 -13.96
CA ALA A 53 -13.21 -5.73 -14.90
C ALA A 53 -12.46 -5.92 -16.22
N LEU A 54 -11.21 -6.39 -16.17
CA LEU A 54 -10.45 -6.75 -17.38
C LEU A 54 -11.12 -7.90 -18.14
N LEU A 55 -11.53 -8.96 -17.44
CA LEU A 55 -12.15 -10.14 -18.05
C LEU A 55 -13.53 -9.85 -18.66
N ARG A 56 -14.27 -8.89 -18.12
CA ARG A 56 -15.55 -8.42 -18.69
C ARG A 56 -15.40 -7.39 -19.81
N ASN A 57 -14.17 -6.95 -20.08
CA ASN A 57 -13.88 -5.81 -20.97
C ASN A 57 -14.52 -4.49 -20.49
N ASP A 58 -14.69 -4.33 -19.18
CA ASP A 58 -15.09 -3.06 -18.57
C ASP A 58 -13.88 -2.10 -18.49
N ALA A 59 -12.65 -2.61 -18.60
CA ALA A 59 -11.41 -1.85 -18.64
C ALA A 59 -10.36 -2.58 -19.50
N ASP A 60 -9.43 -1.84 -20.10
CA ASP A 60 -8.36 -2.41 -20.94
C ASP A 60 -7.08 -2.73 -20.15
N ILE A 61 -6.78 -1.95 -19.10
CA ILE A 61 -5.61 -2.12 -18.25
C ILE A 61 -5.93 -1.89 -16.78
N ALA A 62 -5.23 -2.60 -15.89
CA ALA A 62 -5.29 -2.39 -14.44
C ALA A 62 -3.94 -1.91 -13.91
N VAL A 63 -3.97 -0.93 -13.00
CA VAL A 63 -2.77 -0.36 -12.37
C VAL A 63 -2.68 -0.81 -10.92
N HIS A 64 -1.60 -1.50 -10.55
CA HIS A 64 -1.39 -2.02 -9.21
C HIS A 64 -0.09 -1.56 -8.56
N SER A 65 -0.08 -1.57 -7.24
CA SER A 65 1.17 -1.71 -6.49
C SER A 65 1.64 -3.15 -6.58
N MET A 66 2.84 -3.38 -7.13
CA MET A 66 3.34 -4.74 -7.41
C MET A 66 3.40 -5.66 -6.18
N LYS A 67 3.55 -5.11 -4.96
CA LYS A 67 3.54 -5.87 -3.71
C LYS A 67 2.18 -6.54 -3.40
N ASP A 68 1.11 -6.05 -4.02
CA ASP A 68 -0.27 -6.47 -3.76
C ASP A 68 -0.76 -7.46 -4.85
N VAL A 69 0.04 -7.68 -5.89
CA VAL A 69 -0.22 -8.64 -6.98
C VAL A 69 0.02 -10.08 -6.48
N VAL A 70 -0.88 -11.00 -6.84
CA VAL A 70 -0.78 -12.42 -6.49
C VAL A 70 0.19 -13.18 -7.41
N ILE A 71 0.74 -14.29 -6.92
CA ILE A 71 1.71 -15.11 -7.66
C ILE A 71 1.07 -15.76 -8.90
N ASN A 72 -0.17 -16.22 -8.77
CA ASN A 72 -0.91 -16.88 -9.84
C ASN A 72 -1.88 -15.87 -10.45
N LEU A 73 -1.67 -15.52 -11.71
CA LEU A 73 -2.63 -14.73 -12.48
C LEU A 73 -3.64 -15.66 -13.18
N PRO A 74 -4.87 -15.20 -13.43
CA PRO A 74 -5.78 -15.87 -14.34
C PRO A 74 -5.12 -16.10 -15.71
N GLU A 75 -5.45 -17.21 -16.38
CA GLU A 75 -4.82 -17.65 -17.63
C GLU A 75 -4.80 -16.58 -18.75
N ASN A 76 -5.80 -15.70 -18.76
CA ASN A 76 -5.98 -14.65 -19.77
C ASN A 76 -5.43 -13.28 -19.35
N LEU A 77 -4.78 -13.17 -18.19
CA LEU A 77 -4.22 -11.91 -17.69
C LEU A 77 -2.70 -12.00 -17.59
N VAL A 78 -2.05 -10.90 -17.96
CA VAL A 78 -0.58 -10.79 -17.97
C VAL A 78 -0.15 -9.48 -17.34
N ILE A 79 1.09 -9.42 -16.87
CA ILE A 79 1.74 -8.19 -16.41
C ILE A 79 2.90 -7.89 -17.37
N PRO A 80 2.61 -7.29 -18.53
CA PRO A 80 3.63 -7.05 -19.55
C PRO A 80 4.50 -5.81 -19.21
N VAL A 81 4.06 -4.98 -18.27
CA VAL A 81 4.69 -3.69 -17.96
C VAL A 81 4.99 -3.58 -16.48
N ILE A 82 6.26 -3.29 -16.17
CA ILE A 82 6.71 -2.89 -14.84
C ILE A 82 7.33 -1.50 -14.97
N MET A 83 6.71 -0.50 -14.34
CA MET A 83 7.24 0.86 -14.36
C MET A 83 8.56 0.98 -13.57
N LYS A 84 9.32 2.05 -13.82
CA LYS A 84 10.52 2.38 -13.06
C LYS A 84 10.22 2.36 -11.56
N ARG A 85 11.02 1.58 -10.82
CA ARG A 85 10.84 1.39 -9.39
C ARG A 85 11.16 2.68 -8.63
N GLU A 86 10.28 3.04 -7.71
CA GLU A 86 10.53 4.10 -6.72
C GLU A 86 11.33 3.54 -5.54
N ASP A 87 11.73 4.39 -4.58
CA ASP A 87 12.40 3.97 -3.35
C ASP A 87 11.69 2.80 -2.64
N SER A 88 12.38 1.67 -2.55
CA SER A 88 11.86 0.42 -2.00
C SER A 88 12.03 0.28 -0.48
N ARG A 89 12.59 1.29 0.20
CA ARG A 89 12.83 1.24 1.65
C ARG A 89 11.52 1.40 2.43
N ASP A 90 11.53 0.87 3.65
CA ASP A 90 10.55 1.24 4.67
C ASP A 90 10.99 2.55 5.33
N VAL A 91 10.03 3.39 5.72
CA VAL A 91 10.27 4.63 6.47
C VAL A 91 9.63 4.52 7.85
N PHE A 92 10.41 4.90 8.86
CA PHE A 92 9.96 5.07 10.23
C PHE A 92 9.46 6.51 10.39
N ILE A 93 8.24 6.67 10.89
CA ILE A 93 7.61 7.98 11.04
C ILE A 93 7.16 8.10 12.49
N SER A 94 7.66 9.11 13.18
CA SER A 94 7.31 9.42 14.57
C SER A 94 7.51 10.91 14.80
N SER A 95 6.66 11.50 15.64
CA SER A 95 6.84 12.86 16.17
C SER A 95 7.71 12.90 17.43
N LYS A 96 7.98 11.73 18.04
CA LYS A 96 8.67 11.60 19.34
C LYS A 96 10.11 11.11 19.20
N TYR A 97 10.38 10.28 18.18
CA TYR A 97 11.63 9.56 18.05
C TYR A 97 12.21 9.70 16.65
N ASN A 98 13.54 9.83 16.55
CA ASN A 98 14.21 10.00 15.25
C ASN A 98 14.71 8.69 14.65
N GLN A 99 14.82 7.62 15.45
CA GLN A 99 15.37 6.34 15.02
C GLN A 99 14.77 5.19 15.80
N ILE A 100 14.59 4.06 15.12
CA ILE A 100 13.99 2.87 15.71
C ILE A 100 14.85 2.27 16.82
N GLY A 101 16.19 2.39 16.74
CA GLY A 101 17.10 1.78 17.70
C GLY A 101 17.16 2.46 19.08
N THR A 102 16.52 3.63 19.26
CA THR A 102 16.53 4.37 20.53
C THR A 102 15.13 4.59 21.10
N ILE A 103 14.16 3.79 20.67
CA ILE A 103 12.81 3.89 21.19
C ILE A 103 12.73 3.28 22.61
N PRO A 104 12.03 3.92 23.55
CA PRO A 104 11.79 3.37 24.88
C PRO A 104 11.03 2.05 24.83
N GLU A 105 11.15 1.27 25.89
CA GLU A 105 10.29 0.11 26.11
C GLU A 105 8.81 0.51 26.14
N ASN A 106 7.94 -0.42 25.77
CA ASN A 106 6.49 -0.26 25.66
C ASN A 106 6.01 0.79 24.65
N THR A 107 6.92 1.33 23.80
CA THR A 107 6.56 2.20 22.67
C THR A 107 5.56 1.52 21.74
N VAL A 108 4.48 2.22 21.38
CA VAL A 108 3.41 1.71 20.53
C VAL A 108 3.72 1.97 19.05
N ILE A 109 3.95 0.91 18.27
CA ILE A 109 4.27 1.01 16.84
C ILE A 109 3.14 0.45 15.97
N GLY A 110 2.67 1.27 15.03
CA GLY A 110 1.59 0.93 14.11
C GLY A 110 2.06 0.28 12.81
N THR A 111 1.76 -1.00 12.61
CA THR A 111 1.83 -1.66 11.30
C THR A 111 1.07 -3.00 11.29
N SER A 112 0.26 -3.27 10.27
CA SER A 112 -0.37 -4.59 10.06
C SER A 112 0.46 -5.55 9.20
N SER A 113 1.71 -5.19 8.88
CA SER A 113 2.59 -6.05 8.09
C SER A 113 3.39 -6.98 9.00
N LEU A 114 3.09 -8.28 8.98
CA LEU A 114 3.87 -9.29 9.72
C LEU A 114 5.35 -9.25 9.36
N ARG A 115 5.67 -8.98 8.09
CA ARG A 115 7.06 -8.77 7.62
C ARG A 115 7.76 -7.64 8.39
N ARG A 116 7.07 -6.53 8.63
CA ARG A 116 7.64 -5.39 9.37
C ARG A 116 7.67 -5.69 10.87
N GLN A 117 6.59 -6.24 11.42
CA GLN A 117 6.51 -6.59 12.85
C GLN A 117 7.66 -7.51 13.27
N SER A 118 7.92 -8.59 12.52
CA SER A 118 8.99 -9.54 12.86
C SER A 118 10.38 -8.88 12.84
N GLN A 119 10.65 -8.02 11.87
CA GLN A 119 11.92 -7.29 11.78
C GLN A 119 12.08 -6.27 12.90
N ILE A 120 11.01 -5.56 13.25
CA ILE A 120 11.01 -4.58 14.33
C ILE A 120 11.21 -5.27 15.68
N LEU A 121 10.47 -6.34 15.97
CA LEU A 121 10.59 -7.09 17.23
C LEU A 121 11.96 -7.73 17.39
N ARG A 122 12.66 -8.05 16.30
CA ARG A 122 14.05 -8.51 16.35
C ARG A 122 15.02 -7.41 16.80
N LEU A 123 14.76 -6.16 16.42
CA LEU A 123 15.63 -5.00 16.76
C LEU A 123 15.25 -4.39 18.12
N CYS A 124 13.96 -4.37 18.43
CA CYS A 124 13.37 -3.71 19.58
C CYS A 124 12.34 -4.65 20.20
N PRO A 125 12.75 -5.65 20.99
CA PRO A 125 11.87 -6.72 21.46
C PRO A 125 10.78 -6.26 22.43
N ASN A 126 11.00 -5.15 23.13
CA ASN A 126 10.12 -4.66 24.20
C ASN A 126 9.11 -3.60 23.74
N VAL A 127 8.79 -3.53 22.43
CA VAL A 127 7.80 -2.59 21.88
C VAL A 127 6.41 -3.23 21.78
N VAL A 128 5.37 -2.40 21.77
CA VAL A 128 3.99 -2.84 21.57
C VAL A 128 3.60 -2.66 20.11
N MET A 129 3.46 -3.76 19.38
CA MET A 129 2.96 -3.73 18.00
C MET A 129 1.43 -3.63 17.98
N LYS A 130 0.89 -2.65 17.27
CA LYS A 130 -0.56 -2.50 17.03
C LYS A 130 -0.86 -2.47 15.54
N ASP A 131 -2.03 -2.99 15.20
CA ASP A 131 -2.53 -2.98 13.83
C ASP A 131 -2.82 -1.56 13.35
N LEU A 132 -2.44 -1.28 12.11
CA LEU A 132 -2.62 0.01 11.47
C LEU A 132 -3.09 -0.15 10.03
N ARG A 133 -4.29 0.37 9.79
CA ARG A 133 -5.02 0.28 8.52
C ARG A 133 -5.49 1.64 8.02
N GLY A 134 -5.93 1.63 6.76
CA GLY A 134 -6.29 2.80 5.99
C GLY A 134 -5.26 3.09 4.90
N ASN A 135 -5.56 4.08 4.07
CA ASN A 135 -4.59 4.66 3.15
C ASN A 135 -3.51 5.45 3.93
N VAL A 136 -2.52 6.01 3.23
CA VAL A 136 -1.41 6.73 3.89
C VAL A 136 -1.92 7.89 4.75
N ASP A 137 -2.86 8.67 4.25
CA ASP A 137 -3.39 9.85 4.96
C ASP A 137 -4.13 9.46 6.24
N THR A 138 -4.97 8.41 6.19
CA THR A 138 -5.63 7.88 7.40
C THR A 138 -4.62 7.42 8.44
N ARG A 139 -3.52 6.80 8.00
CA ARG A 139 -2.48 6.29 8.91
C ARG A 139 -1.71 7.42 9.57
N LEU A 140 -1.36 8.46 8.81
CA LEU A 140 -0.72 9.65 9.34
C LEU A 140 -1.65 10.38 10.31
N GLY A 141 -2.93 10.55 9.96
CA GLY A 141 -3.91 11.14 10.88
C GLY A 141 -4.07 10.38 12.20
N LYS A 142 -3.93 9.05 12.20
CA LYS A 142 -3.92 8.25 13.43
C LYS A 142 -2.65 8.45 14.26
N LEU A 143 -1.50 8.63 13.60
CA LEU A 143 -0.25 9.02 14.28
C LEU A 143 -0.40 10.41 14.91
N ASP A 144 -0.93 11.38 14.18
CA ASP A 144 -1.10 12.76 14.66
C ASP A 144 -2.07 12.84 15.85
N LYS A 145 -3.08 11.97 15.89
CA LYS A 145 -4.01 11.81 17.02
C LYS A 145 -3.40 11.11 18.24
N GLY A 146 -2.16 10.64 18.15
CA GLY A 146 -1.47 9.95 19.24
C GLY A 146 -1.96 8.52 19.49
N GLU A 147 -2.66 7.88 18.54
CA GLU A 147 -3.04 6.46 18.67
C GLU A 147 -1.81 5.53 18.65
N PHE A 148 -0.72 6.02 18.07
CA PHE A 148 0.58 5.35 17.96
C PHE A 148 1.69 6.34 18.29
N ASP A 149 2.82 5.85 18.83
CA ASP A 149 4.02 6.66 19.01
C ASP A 149 4.85 6.74 17.73
N ALA A 150 4.78 5.70 16.91
CA ALA A 150 5.42 5.62 15.61
C ALA A 150 4.64 4.71 14.65
N ILE A 151 4.81 4.91 13.36
CA ILE A 151 4.27 4.03 12.32
C ILE A 151 5.35 3.71 11.29
N VAL A 152 5.15 2.61 10.55
CA VAL A 152 6.05 2.23 9.46
C VAL A 152 5.31 2.16 8.13
N LEU A 153 5.75 2.98 7.17
CA LEU A 153 5.21 3.09 5.81
C LEU A 153 6.26 2.73 4.75
N ALA A 154 5.84 2.63 3.49
CA ALA A 154 6.78 2.48 2.38
C ALA A 154 7.23 3.88 1.91
N ALA A 155 8.53 4.07 1.69
CA ALA A 155 9.11 5.34 1.21
C ALA A 155 8.41 5.84 -0.07
N ALA A 156 8.19 4.93 -1.03
CA ALA A 156 7.47 5.23 -2.27
C ALA A 156 6.07 5.82 -2.02
N GLY A 157 5.32 5.32 -1.03
CA GLY A 157 3.98 5.84 -0.73
C GLY A 157 4.01 7.27 -0.21
N VAL A 158 4.95 7.56 0.70
CA VAL A 158 5.14 8.89 1.29
C VAL A 158 5.59 9.90 0.25
N LYS A 159 6.61 9.54 -0.54
CA LYS A 159 7.17 10.42 -1.59
C LYS A 159 6.14 10.77 -2.67
N ARG A 160 5.33 9.80 -3.10
CA ARG A 160 4.28 10.03 -4.12
C ARG A 160 3.22 11.03 -3.66
N LEU A 161 2.97 11.11 -2.36
CA LEU A 161 2.03 12.06 -1.78
C LEU A 161 2.66 13.41 -1.43
N GLY A 162 3.96 13.61 -1.71
CA GLY A 162 4.66 14.87 -1.43
C GLY A 162 4.93 15.11 0.06
N LEU A 163 5.06 14.04 0.85
CA LEU A 163 5.18 14.08 2.31
C LEU A 163 6.62 13.79 2.80
N SER A 164 7.61 13.94 1.91
CA SER A 164 9.04 13.63 2.15
C SER A 164 9.93 14.85 2.03
#